data_AF-A0A3N9MTP9-F1
#
_entry.id   AF-A0A3N9MTP9-F1
#
_cell.length_a   1.000
_cell.length_b   1.000
_cell.length_c   1.000
_cell.angle_alpha   90.00
_cell.angle_beta   90.00
_cell.angle_gamma   90.00
#
_symmetry.space_group_name_H-M   'P 1'
#
loop_
_entity.id
_entity.type
_entity.pdbx_description
1 polymer ?
#
loop_
_entity_poly.entity_id
_entity_poly.type
_entity_poly.pdbx_seq_one_letter_code
_entity_poly.pdbx_strand_id
1 'polypeptide(L)'
;MAEQRKKIYISAREFIDSWEKEVYQLSNLDLFTFQLINELALAIEGNYFKNKNAAEDNFYLYSEEIGSLCFDMADSLQLFFEKNCFGSCKLNCPVELNKKITKSDWTPPSNFLQFSIVPSSNFSKEQCLYYDMLNYVILDSLIDFYHYEMDIVLTEDDERIIHFAEFIAKVILNFIKNKGQAFLNNPWENATQTFNELLQTDDSEWHDMAFTDDMEEDDTEIWKINRDNIELVLDEFLASYQASHDHETDLMIISKLKDYFLNFLEIDKIEEISLEDLGEFLTVVFPNDMIFQNTYEIQEAHQILLKYIEFLEYNYPSELTQKFLEYDRLVFEDVIRTIGVVQKYNKNHSYICHLLTANKNEESLAEGFMRIISSDHHLYELEDIHLNTRFENIELTGLDTNSLSEGDILHIQLSLNDNAWQLSHLEMVYSAYASYYLF
;
A
#
# COMPACT_ATOMS: atom_id res chain seq x y z
N MET A 1 40.90 0.41 -28.52
CA MET A 1 40.52 1.50 -27.60
C MET A 1 39.10 1.20 -27.20
N ALA A 2 38.93 0.45 -26.12
CA ALA A 2 37.62 0.27 -25.51
C ALA A 2 37.34 1.55 -24.75
N GLU A 3 36.40 2.36 -25.21
CA GLU A 3 35.76 3.33 -24.33
C GLU A 3 35.24 2.52 -23.14
N GLN A 4 35.80 2.79 -21.96
CA GLN A 4 35.29 2.23 -20.71
C GLN A 4 33.83 2.62 -20.64
N ARG A 5 32.93 1.67 -20.94
CA ARG A 5 31.50 1.85 -20.75
C ARG A 5 31.32 2.27 -19.30
N LYS A 6 30.78 3.47 -19.09
CA LYS A 6 30.46 3.95 -17.75
C LYS A 6 29.42 3.00 -17.18
N LYS A 7 29.67 2.47 -15.99
CA LYS A 7 28.69 1.69 -15.24
C LYS A 7 27.43 2.55 -15.09
N ILE A 8 26.29 2.01 -15.51
CA ILE A 8 24.96 2.59 -15.31
C ILE A 8 24.39 1.87 -14.10
N TYR A 9 23.86 2.63 -13.14
CA TYR A 9 23.29 2.13 -11.89
C TYR A 9 21.79 1.97 -11.96
N ILE A 10 21.12 2.83 -12.75
CA ILE A 10 19.70 2.71 -13.03
C ILE A 10 19.49 2.90 -14.53
N SER A 11 18.82 1.92 -15.17
CA SER A 11 18.47 2.01 -16.59
C SER A 11 17.34 3.01 -16.82
N ALA A 12 17.10 3.45 -18.06
CA ALA A 12 15.99 4.36 -18.32
C ALA A 12 14.64 3.66 -18.11
N ARG A 13 14.54 2.36 -18.41
CA ARG A 13 13.32 1.57 -18.15
C ARG A 13 13.05 1.47 -16.65
N GLU A 14 14.05 1.04 -15.89
CA GLU A 14 13.96 0.94 -14.43
C GLU A 14 13.62 2.28 -13.78
N PHE A 15 14.25 3.38 -14.21
CA PHE A 15 13.88 4.70 -13.72
C PHE A 15 12.41 5.02 -13.96
N ILE A 16 11.88 4.78 -15.16
CA ILE A 16 10.48 5.09 -15.50
C ILE A 16 9.51 4.26 -14.68
N ASP A 17 9.80 2.97 -14.53
CA ASP A 17 8.98 2.04 -13.76
C ASP A 17 8.98 2.45 -12.27
N SER A 18 10.14 2.81 -11.71
CA SER A 18 10.27 3.26 -10.31
C SER A 18 9.73 4.68 -10.07
N TRP A 19 9.63 5.53 -11.09
CA TRP A 19 9.11 6.90 -10.96
C TRP A 19 7.58 6.98 -11.10
N GLU A 20 6.91 5.85 -11.36
CA GLU A 20 5.45 5.71 -11.51
C GLU A 20 4.84 6.72 -12.52
N LYS A 21 5.60 7.07 -13.57
CA LYS A 21 5.18 8.02 -14.61
C LYS A 21 5.21 7.37 -15.98
N GLU A 22 4.20 7.63 -16.79
CA GLU A 22 4.24 7.24 -18.19
C GLU A 22 5.23 8.13 -18.96
N VAL A 23 5.87 7.61 -20.01
CA VAL A 23 6.96 8.32 -20.75
C VAL A 23 6.56 9.71 -21.25
N TYR A 24 5.27 9.91 -21.57
CA TYR A 24 4.76 11.22 -22.02
C TYR A 24 4.59 12.25 -20.89
N GLN A 25 4.65 11.83 -19.63
CA GLN A 25 4.53 12.66 -18.43
C GLN A 25 5.90 13.14 -17.93
N LEU A 26 7.00 12.55 -18.42
CA LEU A 26 8.36 12.88 -17.99
C LEU A 26 8.81 14.26 -18.49
N SER A 27 9.42 15.00 -17.58
CA SER A 27 9.92 16.35 -17.76
C SER A 27 11.44 16.41 -17.76
N ASN A 28 12.00 17.59 -18.09
CA ASN A 28 13.42 17.86 -17.96
C ASN A 28 13.91 17.72 -16.51
N LEU A 29 13.06 17.96 -15.51
CA LEU A 29 13.41 17.71 -14.12
C LEU A 29 13.61 16.21 -13.87
N ASP A 30 12.71 15.37 -14.37
CA ASP A 30 12.85 13.90 -14.26
C ASP A 30 14.10 13.41 -15.00
N LEU A 31 14.41 13.97 -16.18
CA LEU A 31 15.65 13.66 -16.91
C LEU A 31 16.91 14.10 -16.14
N PHE A 32 16.85 15.24 -15.45
CA PHE A 32 17.91 15.69 -14.56
C PHE A 32 18.12 14.70 -13.40
N THR A 33 17.02 14.25 -12.77
CA THR A 33 17.02 13.30 -11.66
C THR A 33 17.65 11.97 -12.10
N PHE A 34 17.19 11.40 -13.23
CA PHE A 34 17.75 10.17 -13.82
C PHE A 34 19.28 10.24 -14.02
N GLN A 35 19.76 11.34 -14.60
CA GLN A 35 21.20 11.51 -14.84
C GLN A 35 21.98 11.75 -13.55
N LEU A 36 21.35 12.41 -12.56
CA LEU A 36 21.97 12.66 -11.28
C LEU A 36 22.21 11.36 -10.50
N ILE A 37 21.23 10.45 -10.45
CA ILE A 37 21.36 9.14 -9.78
C ILE A 37 22.63 8.43 -10.26
N ASN A 38 22.75 8.29 -11.59
CA ASN A 38 23.88 7.62 -12.23
C ASN A 38 25.23 8.33 -11.97
N GLU A 39 25.27 9.67 -12.04
CA GLU A 39 26.51 10.41 -11.79
C GLU A 39 26.93 10.34 -10.31
N LEU A 40 25.96 10.38 -9.41
CA LEU A 40 26.18 10.35 -7.97
C LEU A 40 26.68 8.98 -7.54
N ALA A 41 26.06 7.91 -8.01
CA ALA A 41 26.47 6.53 -7.73
C ALA A 41 27.91 6.25 -8.19
N LEU A 42 28.25 6.66 -9.41
CA LEU A 42 29.61 6.58 -9.95
C LEU A 42 30.62 7.37 -9.09
N ALA A 43 30.24 8.55 -8.60
CA ALA A 43 31.12 9.36 -7.77
C ALA A 43 31.31 8.76 -6.38
N ILE A 44 30.26 8.23 -5.77
CA ILE A 44 30.32 7.59 -4.45
C ILE A 44 31.20 6.34 -4.51
N GLU A 45 30.94 5.41 -5.43
CA GLU A 45 31.74 4.19 -5.58
C GLU A 45 33.18 4.54 -6.02
N GLY A 46 33.32 5.35 -7.07
CA GLY A 46 34.59 5.58 -7.74
C GLY A 46 35.51 6.59 -7.06
N ASN A 47 35.00 7.49 -6.21
CA ASN A 47 35.79 8.55 -5.58
C ASN A 47 35.72 8.52 -4.05
N TYR A 48 34.55 8.25 -3.46
CA TYR A 48 34.41 8.25 -2.00
C TYR A 48 34.88 6.93 -1.37
N PHE A 49 34.38 5.80 -1.87
CA PHE A 49 34.65 4.48 -1.31
C PHE A 49 35.85 3.75 -1.93
N LYS A 50 36.41 4.24 -3.05
CA LYS A 50 37.51 3.60 -3.80
C LYS A 50 38.69 3.08 -3.00
N ASN A 51 39.04 3.72 -1.87
CA ASN A 51 40.16 3.30 -1.02
C ASN A 51 39.73 2.83 0.38
N LYS A 52 38.42 2.68 0.62
CA LYS A 52 37.90 2.18 1.89
C LYS A 52 37.74 0.66 1.81
N ASN A 53 37.98 -0.01 2.93
CA ASN A 53 37.92 -1.46 3.01
C ASN A 53 36.54 -1.88 3.53
N ALA A 54 35.73 -2.50 2.67
CA ALA A 54 34.37 -2.95 3.00
C ALA A 54 34.32 -3.93 4.19
N ALA A 55 35.39 -4.71 4.39
CA ALA A 55 35.46 -5.69 5.48
C ALA A 55 35.74 -5.05 6.86
N GLU A 56 36.14 -3.77 6.90
CA GLU A 56 36.61 -3.10 8.13
C GLU A 56 35.79 -1.86 8.51
N ASP A 57 35.03 -1.27 7.57
CA ASP A 57 34.24 -0.07 7.78
C ASP A 57 32.74 -0.40 7.61
N ASN A 58 31.99 -0.45 8.70
CA ASN A 58 30.54 -0.65 8.67
C ASN A 58 29.78 0.51 7.99
N PHE A 59 30.47 1.62 7.71
CA PHE A 59 29.92 2.75 6.94
C PHE A 59 30.03 2.55 5.43
N TYR A 60 30.77 1.53 4.96
CA TYR A 60 30.95 1.25 3.55
C TYR A 60 29.65 0.81 2.89
N LEU A 61 29.38 1.29 1.67
CA LEU A 61 28.23 0.89 0.87
C LEU A 61 28.64 0.08 -0.38
N TYR A 62 27.97 -1.03 -0.61
CA TYR A 62 28.02 -1.84 -1.82
C TYR A 62 27.23 -1.19 -2.97
N SER A 63 27.39 -1.73 -4.19
CA SER A 63 26.84 -1.09 -5.40
C SER A 63 25.32 -0.91 -5.38
N GLU A 64 24.58 -1.86 -4.79
CA GLU A 64 23.12 -1.82 -4.67
C GLU A 64 22.69 -0.75 -3.66
N GLU A 65 23.28 -0.75 -2.46
CA GLU A 65 23.06 0.26 -1.42
C GLU A 65 23.39 1.68 -1.91
N ILE A 66 24.44 1.83 -2.73
CA ILE A 66 24.76 3.10 -3.40
C ILE A 66 23.65 3.49 -4.37
N GLY A 67 23.06 2.53 -5.10
CA GLY A 67 21.93 2.74 -6.00
C GLY A 67 20.72 3.29 -5.25
N SER A 68 20.28 2.59 -4.20
CA SER A 68 19.15 2.99 -3.35
C SER A 68 19.36 4.36 -2.72
N LEU A 69 20.51 4.60 -2.09
CA LEU A 69 20.84 5.91 -1.51
C LEU A 69 20.79 7.02 -2.57
N CYS A 70 21.27 6.75 -3.79
CA CYS A 70 21.23 7.75 -4.86
C CYS A 70 19.80 8.01 -5.34
N PHE A 71 18.93 7.00 -5.34
CA PHE A 71 17.53 7.13 -5.70
C PHE A 71 16.78 8.00 -4.68
N ASP A 72 16.82 7.64 -3.40
CA ASP A 72 16.13 8.37 -2.30
C ASP A 72 16.55 9.83 -2.23
N MET A 73 17.86 10.05 -2.41
CA MET A 73 18.42 11.38 -2.39
C MET A 73 18.04 12.20 -3.64
N ALA A 74 17.94 11.55 -4.80
CA ALA A 74 17.52 12.23 -6.01
C ALA A 74 16.02 12.58 -5.97
N ASP A 75 15.17 11.71 -5.41
CA ASP A 75 13.76 12.00 -5.15
C ASP A 75 13.57 13.16 -4.16
N SER A 76 14.23 13.08 -3.01
CA SER A 76 14.22 14.14 -2.00
C SER A 76 14.70 15.48 -2.58
N LEU A 77 15.73 15.45 -3.43
CA LEU A 77 16.22 16.65 -4.12
C LEU A 77 15.22 17.17 -5.16
N GLN A 78 14.58 16.29 -5.93
CA GLN A 78 13.54 16.68 -6.88
C GLN A 78 12.41 17.39 -6.14
N LEU A 79 11.87 16.80 -5.08
CA LEU A 79 10.83 17.39 -4.25
C LEU A 79 11.23 18.76 -3.70
N PHE A 80 12.48 18.87 -3.21
CA PHE A 80 13.05 20.13 -2.75
C PHE A 80 13.10 21.17 -3.89
N PHE A 81 13.49 20.78 -5.10
CA PHE A 81 13.49 21.69 -6.25
C PHE A 81 12.09 22.12 -6.67
N GLU A 82 11.13 21.20 -6.75
CA GLU A 82 9.76 21.51 -7.13
C GLU A 82 9.10 22.48 -6.15
N LYS A 83 9.10 22.13 -4.85
CA LYS A 83 8.39 22.89 -3.82
C LYS A 83 9.14 24.16 -3.42
N ASN A 84 10.44 24.04 -3.16
CA ASN A 84 11.21 25.13 -2.55
C ASN A 84 11.92 25.99 -3.58
N CYS A 85 12.36 25.46 -4.72
CA CYS A 85 13.16 26.23 -5.69
C CYS A 85 12.34 26.84 -6.83
N PHE A 86 11.50 26.03 -7.49
CA PHE A 86 10.73 26.43 -8.67
C PHE A 86 9.31 26.87 -8.33
N GLY A 87 8.73 26.38 -7.24
CA GLY A 87 7.40 26.75 -6.81
C GLY A 87 7.29 28.18 -6.26
N SER A 88 8.23 28.60 -5.40
CA SER A 88 8.09 29.89 -4.67
C SER A 88 9.40 30.60 -4.27
N CYS A 89 10.58 30.01 -4.51
CA CYS A 89 11.87 30.67 -4.23
C CYS A 89 12.09 31.84 -5.19
N LYS A 90 12.15 33.07 -4.66
CA LYS A 90 12.49 34.29 -5.43
C LYS A 90 13.82 34.19 -6.14
N LEU A 91 14.71 33.33 -5.63
CA LEU A 91 16.01 33.12 -6.22
C LEU A 91 15.93 32.20 -7.44
N ASN A 92 14.94 31.31 -7.65
CA ASN A 92 15.07 30.19 -8.60
C ASN A 92 16.42 29.50 -8.39
N CYS A 93 16.52 28.92 -7.21
CA CYS A 93 17.74 28.59 -6.50
C CYS A 93 18.79 27.79 -7.35
N PRO A 94 18.44 26.78 -8.19
CA PRO A 94 19.42 26.02 -8.98
C PRO A 94 19.85 26.65 -10.32
N VAL A 95 19.20 27.74 -10.75
CA VAL A 95 19.50 28.43 -12.02
C VAL A 95 20.49 29.57 -11.76
N GLU A 96 21.44 29.82 -12.66
CA GLU A 96 22.42 30.92 -12.53
C GLU A 96 23.23 30.90 -11.21
N LEU A 97 23.83 29.76 -10.84
CA LEU A 97 24.52 29.56 -9.56
C LEU A 97 25.59 30.62 -9.20
N ASN A 98 26.18 31.28 -10.21
CA ASN A 98 27.18 32.34 -10.02
C ASN A 98 26.60 33.70 -9.59
N LYS A 99 25.27 33.86 -9.58
CA LYS A 99 24.62 35.12 -9.20
C LYS A 99 24.87 35.41 -7.72
N LYS A 100 25.29 36.64 -7.43
CA LYS A 100 25.44 37.12 -6.05
C LYS A 100 24.09 37.42 -5.45
N ILE A 101 23.92 37.06 -4.18
CA ILE A 101 22.72 37.33 -3.42
C ILE A 101 23.04 38.21 -2.21
N THR A 102 22.04 38.94 -1.74
CA THR A 102 22.15 39.74 -0.53
C THR A 102 21.57 38.99 0.67
N LYS A 103 21.94 39.37 1.90
CA LYS A 103 21.40 38.77 3.14
C LYS A 103 19.88 38.87 3.27
N SER A 104 19.21 39.77 2.54
CA SER A 104 17.74 39.85 2.53
C SER A 104 17.08 38.82 1.61
N ASP A 105 17.83 38.23 0.69
CA ASP A 105 17.31 37.29 -0.30
C ASP A 105 17.32 35.83 0.18
N TRP A 106 18.07 35.54 1.25
CA TRP A 106 18.19 34.21 1.85
C TRP A 106 18.25 34.31 3.37
N THR A 107 17.40 33.52 4.03
CA THR A 107 17.38 33.40 5.49
C THR A 107 17.93 32.02 5.85
N PRO A 108 19.05 31.92 6.57
CA PRO A 108 19.58 30.63 6.96
C PRO A 108 18.59 29.88 7.86
N PRO A 109 18.55 28.53 7.78
CA PRO A 109 17.79 27.69 8.71
C PRO A 109 18.10 28.03 10.18
N SER A 110 17.10 27.90 11.06
CA SER A 110 17.25 28.14 12.51
C SER A 110 18.19 27.13 13.18
N ASN A 111 18.30 25.92 12.62
CA ASN A 111 19.17 24.83 13.09
C ASN A 111 20.40 24.71 12.18
N PHE A 112 21.07 25.83 11.92
CA PHE A 112 22.29 25.81 11.11
C PHE A 112 23.37 25.02 11.86
N LEU A 113 23.57 23.75 11.48
CA LEU A 113 24.74 22.98 11.90
C LEU A 113 25.96 23.86 11.59
N GLN A 114 26.82 24.07 12.58
CA GLN A 114 27.93 25.01 12.52
C GLN A 114 29.05 24.50 11.59
N PHE A 115 28.73 24.29 10.31
CA PHE A 115 29.73 24.25 9.25
C PHE A 115 30.47 25.58 9.31
N SER A 116 31.76 25.52 9.60
CA SER A 116 32.59 26.63 10.09
C SER A 116 32.82 27.75 9.07
N ILE A 117 31.77 28.50 8.70
CA ILE A 117 31.84 29.59 7.72
C ILE A 117 31.06 30.78 8.25
N VAL A 118 31.81 31.81 8.66
CA VAL A 118 31.26 33.13 9.01
C VAL A 118 30.70 33.76 7.74
N PRO A 119 29.40 34.11 7.67
CA PRO A 119 28.82 34.64 6.46
C PRO A 119 29.40 36.01 6.13
N SER A 120 30.29 36.04 5.14
CA SER A 120 30.75 37.29 4.53
C SER A 120 29.57 37.97 3.82
N SER A 121 29.64 39.29 3.63
CA SER A 121 28.55 40.10 3.07
C SER A 121 28.18 39.82 1.62
N ASN A 122 28.88 38.88 0.95
CA ASN A 122 28.64 38.48 -0.44
C ASN A 122 28.52 36.95 -0.52
N PHE A 123 27.30 36.43 -0.57
CA PHE A 123 27.03 35.02 -0.85
C PHE A 123 26.73 34.82 -2.34
N SER A 124 27.15 33.70 -2.93
CA SER A 124 26.62 33.26 -4.22
C SER A 124 25.41 32.36 -4.02
N LYS A 125 24.54 32.29 -5.03
CA LYS A 125 23.45 31.30 -5.07
C LYS A 125 23.95 29.87 -4.85
N GLU A 126 25.09 29.54 -5.45
CA GLU A 126 25.75 28.25 -5.26
C GLU A 126 25.97 27.93 -3.79
N GLN A 127 26.49 28.89 -3.02
CA GLN A 127 26.75 28.67 -1.61
C GLN A 127 25.45 28.49 -0.82
N CYS A 128 24.38 29.22 -1.15
CA CYS A 128 23.09 28.97 -0.51
C CYS A 128 22.51 27.60 -0.86
N LEU A 129 22.54 27.24 -2.14
CA LEU A 129 22.08 25.93 -2.58
C LEU A 129 22.88 24.80 -1.93
N TYR A 130 24.20 24.97 -1.77
CA TYR A 130 25.04 24.03 -1.04
C TYR A 130 24.51 23.76 0.37
N TYR A 131 24.22 24.82 1.14
CA TYR A 131 23.76 24.68 2.52
C TYR A 131 22.32 24.20 2.60
N ASP A 132 21.44 24.70 1.74
CA ASP A 132 20.04 24.28 1.75
C ASP A 132 19.94 22.79 1.40
N MET A 133 20.70 22.30 0.41
CA MET A 133 20.76 20.86 0.10
C MET A 133 21.37 20.05 1.26
N LEU A 134 22.42 20.54 1.92
CA LEU A 134 22.99 19.84 3.07
C LEU A 134 21.99 19.66 4.21
N ASN A 135 21.24 20.72 4.55
CA ASN A 135 20.38 20.75 5.74
C ASN A 135 18.96 20.22 5.51
N TYR A 136 18.43 20.26 4.28
CA TYR A 136 17.04 19.88 4.00
C TYR A 136 16.90 18.63 3.13
N VAL A 137 18.01 18.08 2.64
CA VAL A 137 17.99 16.93 1.72
C VAL A 137 19.04 15.92 2.17
N ILE A 138 20.31 16.26 2.06
CA ILE A 138 21.39 15.27 2.10
C ILE A 138 21.59 14.67 3.49
N LEU A 139 21.61 15.47 4.56
CA LEU A 139 21.80 14.94 5.91
C LEU A 139 20.63 14.07 6.35
N ASP A 140 19.40 14.54 6.11
CA ASP A 140 18.19 13.79 6.44
C ASP A 140 18.15 12.46 5.65
N SER A 141 18.32 12.50 4.32
CA SER A 141 18.37 11.29 3.49
C SER A 141 19.47 10.32 3.92
N LEU A 142 20.64 10.82 4.32
CA LEU A 142 21.72 9.96 4.78
C LEU A 142 21.44 9.34 6.15
N ILE A 143 20.92 10.11 7.11
CA ILE A 143 20.61 9.59 8.44
C ILE A 143 19.50 8.56 8.33
N ASP A 144 18.45 8.84 7.56
CA ASP A 144 17.34 7.93 7.33
C ASP A 144 17.83 6.66 6.61
N PHE A 145 18.61 6.79 5.53
CA PHE A 145 19.15 5.64 4.81
C PHE A 145 20.00 4.75 5.74
N TYR A 146 20.97 5.33 6.47
CA TYR A 146 21.79 4.53 7.36
C TYR A 146 20.99 3.94 8.54
N HIS A 147 19.94 4.62 9.01
CA HIS A 147 19.11 4.11 10.09
C HIS A 147 18.20 2.96 9.63
N TYR A 148 17.49 3.14 8.52
CA TYR A 148 16.45 2.21 8.05
C TYR A 148 17.02 1.09 7.16
N GLU A 149 17.93 1.42 6.24
CA GLU A 149 18.48 0.44 5.28
C GLU A 149 19.69 -0.30 5.86
N MET A 150 20.51 0.37 6.68
CA MET A 150 21.76 -0.20 7.19
C MET A 150 21.71 -0.61 8.68
N ASP A 151 20.64 -0.29 9.41
CA ASP A 151 20.51 -0.47 10.87
C ASP A 151 21.67 0.17 11.67
N ILE A 152 22.17 1.32 11.19
CA ILE A 152 23.22 2.10 11.83
C ILE A 152 22.63 3.41 12.34
N VAL A 153 22.49 3.49 13.66
CA VAL A 153 22.05 4.72 14.33
C VAL A 153 23.17 5.77 14.29
N LEU A 154 23.02 6.76 13.42
CA LEU A 154 23.89 7.92 13.31
C LEU A 154 23.21 9.17 13.88
N THR A 155 24.01 10.11 14.37
CA THR A 155 23.53 11.43 14.77
C THR A 155 24.02 12.50 13.80
N GLU A 156 23.35 13.64 13.71
CA GLU A 156 23.75 14.79 12.89
C GLU A 156 25.19 15.27 13.18
N ASP A 157 25.74 14.99 14.38
CA ASP A 157 27.10 15.33 14.78
C ASP A 157 28.17 14.27 14.40
N ASP A 158 27.81 13.15 13.74
CA ASP A 158 28.80 12.13 13.35
C ASP A 158 29.72 12.66 12.25
N GLU A 159 31.03 12.75 12.53
CA GLU A 159 32.00 13.29 11.57
C GLU A 159 32.01 12.56 10.22
N ARG A 160 31.67 11.26 10.19
CA ARG A 160 31.62 10.45 8.96
C ARG A 160 30.43 10.83 8.10
N ILE A 161 29.26 11.03 8.72
CA ILE A 161 28.04 11.44 7.99
C ILE A 161 28.19 12.86 7.46
N ILE A 162 28.76 13.76 8.26
CA ILE A 162 29.06 15.13 7.86
C ILE A 162 30.01 15.16 6.66
N HIS A 163 31.11 14.40 6.70
CA HIS A 163 32.06 14.34 5.60
C HIS A 163 31.44 13.73 4.33
N PHE A 164 30.57 12.72 4.49
CA PHE A 164 29.88 12.11 3.36
C PHE A 164 28.85 13.06 2.73
N ALA A 165 28.06 13.74 3.56
CA ALA A 165 27.12 14.76 3.14
C ALA A 165 27.81 15.88 2.35
N GLU A 166 28.94 16.38 2.86
CA GLU A 166 29.73 17.40 2.15
C GLU A 166 30.24 16.91 0.79
N PHE A 167 30.67 15.65 0.71
CA PHE A 167 31.12 15.05 -0.55
C PHE A 167 29.97 15.00 -1.56
N ILE A 168 28.82 14.46 -1.17
CA ILE A 168 27.62 14.37 -1.98
C ILE A 168 27.19 15.76 -2.47
N ALA A 169 27.08 16.74 -1.58
CA ALA A 169 26.69 18.10 -1.94
C ALA A 169 27.61 18.71 -3.01
N LYS A 170 28.91 18.46 -2.91
CA LYS A 170 29.91 18.90 -3.90
C LYS A 170 29.71 18.19 -5.25
N VAL A 171 29.39 16.89 -5.25
CA VAL A 171 29.09 16.14 -6.48
C VAL A 171 27.84 16.69 -7.16
N ILE A 172 26.75 16.86 -6.41
CA ILE A 172 25.47 17.40 -6.92
C ILE A 172 25.68 18.79 -7.52
N LEU A 173 26.34 19.72 -6.80
CA LEU A 173 26.63 21.05 -7.32
C LEU A 173 27.49 21.02 -8.59
N ASN A 174 28.50 20.15 -8.63
CA ASN A 174 29.35 20.02 -9.80
C ASN A 174 28.57 19.47 -11.00
N PHE A 175 27.65 18.52 -10.77
CA PHE A 175 26.75 18.02 -11.80
C PHE A 175 25.84 19.13 -12.32
N ILE A 176 25.18 19.88 -11.42
CA ILE A 176 24.32 21.01 -11.77
C ILE A 176 25.06 22.01 -12.66
N LYS A 177 26.29 22.39 -12.31
CA LYS A 177 27.09 23.36 -13.07
C LYS A 177 27.46 22.89 -14.47
N ASN A 178 27.87 21.63 -14.59
CA ASN A 178 28.52 21.14 -15.81
C ASN A 178 27.55 20.50 -16.79
N LYS A 179 26.47 19.89 -16.28
CA LYS A 179 25.51 19.10 -17.07
C LYS A 179 24.06 19.52 -16.79
N GLY A 180 23.73 19.81 -15.53
CA GLY A 180 22.36 20.02 -15.08
C GLY A 180 21.69 21.32 -15.55
N GLN A 181 22.43 22.40 -15.80
CA GLN A 181 21.84 23.70 -16.16
C GLN A 181 20.93 23.65 -17.39
N ALA A 182 21.24 22.79 -18.38
CA ALA A 182 20.42 22.66 -19.59
C ALA A 182 18.97 22.24 -19.27
N PHE A 183 18.82 21.34 -18.29
CA PHE A 183 17.53 20.80 -17.87
C PHE A 183 16.83 21.76 -16.88
N LEU A 184 17.57 22.27 -15.90
CA LEU A 184 17.02 23.09 -14.81
C LEU A 184 16.59 24.50 -15.24
N ASN A 185 16.99 24.97 -16.42
CA ASN A 185 16.49 26.23 -16.99
C ASN A 185 15.03 26.13 -17.45
N ASN A 186 14.58 24.94 -17.89
CA ASN A 186 13.21 24.66 -18.31
C ASN A 186 12.74 23.33 -17.69
N PRO A 187 12.57 23.25 -16.36
CA PRO A 187 12.39 21.98 -15.65
C PRO A 187 11.10 21.25 -16.04
N TRP A 188 10.05 21.99 -16.43
CA TRP A 188 8.72 21.45 -16.76
C TRP A 188 8.54 21.15 -18.25
N GLU A 189 9.54 21.41 -19.07
CA GLU A 189 9.48 21.05 -20.49
C GLU A 189 9.52 19.53 -20.63
N ASN A 190 8.69 18.99 -21.52
CA ASN A 190 8.54 17.56 -21.73
C ASN A 190 9.84 16.95 -22.28
N ALA A 191 10.27 15.83 -21.69
CA ALA A 191 11.50 15.12 -22.04
C ALA A 191 11.25 13.76 -22.74
N THR A 192 10.02 13.52 -23.21
CA THR A 192 9.57 12.24 -23.79
C THR A 192 10.43 11.79 -24.97
N GLN A 193 10.87 12.70 -25.83
CA GLN A 193 11.73 12.32 -26.96
C GLN A 193 13.06 11.75 -26.44
N THR A 194 13.68 12.39 -25.45
CA THR A 194 14.97 11.96 -24.90
C THR A 194 14.84 10.64 -24.16
N PHE A 195 13.78 10.42 -23.38
CA PHE A 195 13.54 9.12 -22.74
C PHE A 195 13.28 8.00 -23.76
N ASN A 196 12.55 8.28 -24.85
CA ASN A 196 12.38 7.29 -25.92
C ASN A 196 13.70 6.93 -26.61
N GLU A 197 14.59 7.91 -26.83
CA GLU A 197 15.94 7.66 -27.37
C GLU A 197 16.78 6.80 -26.40
N LEU A 198 16.69 7.06 -25.09
CA LEU A 198 17.35 6.25 -24.05
C LEU A 198 16.82 4.82 -24.02
N LEU A 199 15.49 4.62 -24.03
CA LEU A 199 14.86 3.29 -24.05
C LEU A 199 15.25 2.47 -25.29
N GLN A 200 15.35 3.12 -26.46
CA GLN A 200 15.82 2.46 -27.68
C GLN A 200 17.28 2.02 -27.58
N THR A 201 18.09 2.78 -26.84
CA THR A 201 19.50 2.45 -26.61
C THR A 201 19.62 1.28 -25.63
N ASP A 202 18.84 1.29 -24.54
CA ASP A 202 18.76 0.19 -23.57
C ASP A 202 18.33 -1.14 -24.25
N ASP A 203 17.28 -1.13 -25.08
CA ASP A 203 16.81 -2.33 -25.79
C ASP A 203 17.82 -2.86 -26.82
N SER A 204 18.70 -2.00 -27.35
CA SER A 204 19.70 -2.38 -28.35
C SER A 204 21.00 -2.93 -27.75
N GLU A 205 21.31 -2.64 -26.49
CA GLU A 205 22.51 -3.12 -25.80
C GLU A 205 22.29 -4.44 -25.02
N TRP A 206 21.04 -4.79 -24.71
CA TRP A 206 20.69 -6.01 -23.96
C TRP A 206 20.61 -7.29 -24.81
N HIS A 207 20.65 -7.19 -26.14
CA HIS A 207 20.57 -8.37 -27.03
C HIS A 207 21.89 -9.14 -27.25
N ASP A 208 23.03 -8.69 -26.69
CA ASP A 208 24.34 -9.35 -26.86
C ASP A 208 24.93 -9.94 -25.55
N MET A 209 24.21 -9.87 -24.43
CA MET A 209 24.53 -10.66 -23.23
C MET A 209 23.37 -11.58 -22.90
N ALA A 210 23.31 -12.69 -23.65
CA ALA A 210 22.68 -13.91 -23.15
C ALA A 210 23.45 -14.33 -21.88
N PHE A 211 23.02 -13.80 -20.74
CA PHE A 211 23.19 -14.51 -19.48
C PHE A 211 22.48 -15.84 -19.68
N THR A 212 23.25 -16.92 -19.56
CA THR A 212 22.69 -18.26 -19.53
C THR A 212 21.81 -18.37 -18.30
N ASP A 213 20.49 -18.35 -18.53
CA ASP A 213 19.42 -18.69 -17.58
C ASP A 213 19.56 -20.14 -17.11
N ASP A 214 20.54 -20.40 -16.25
CA ASP A 214 20.67 -21.64 -15.49
C ASP A 214 21.15 -21.33 -14.05
N MET A 215 20.61 -20.27 -13.45
CA MET A 215 20.49 -20.20 -12.00
C MET A 215 19.04 -19.90 -11.70
N GLU A 216 18.34 -20.89 -11.14
CA GLU A 216 17.07 -20.70 -10.46
C GLU A 216 17.25 -19.50 -9.52
N GLU A 217 16.56 -18.39 -9.79
CA GLU A 217 16.47 -17.27 -8.87
C GLU A 217 15.91 -17.80 -7.55
N ASP A 218 16.69 -17.65 -6.49
CA ASP A 218 16.28 -18.00 -5.15
C ASP A 218 15.34 -16.88 -4.66
N ASP A 219 14.05 -17.05 -4.87
CA ASP A 219 12.95 -16.16 -4.45
C ASP A 219 12.82 -16.00 -2.91
N THR A 220 13.87 -16.33 -2.15
CA THR A 220 13.87 -16.33 -0.68
C THR A 220 14.63 -15.15 -0.06
N GLU A 221 15.14 -14.22 -0.89
CA GLU A 221 15.91 -13.08 -0.40
C GLU A 221 15.03 -12.01 0.27
N ILE A 222 15.20 -11.89 1.60
CA ILE A 222 14.38 -11.11 2.56
C ILE A 222 14.16 -9.63 2.19
N TRP A 223 14.99 -9.07 1.32
CA TRP A 223 14.98 -7.66 0.93
C TRP A 223 14.23 -7.37 -0.38
N LYS A 224 13.89 -8.39 -1.19
CA LYS A 224 12.94 -8.26 -2.31
C LYS A 224 11.47 -8.33 -1.87
N ILE A 225 11.24 -8.61 -0.59
CA ILE A 225 9.93 -8.74 0.04
C ILE A 225 9.39 -7.33 0.29
N ASN A 226 8.40 -6.90 -0.51
CA ASN A 226 7.64 -5.68 -0.24
C ASN A 226 6.84 -5.87 1.06
N ARG A 227 7.39 -5.45 2.20
CA ARG A 227 6.86 -5.74 3.54
C ARG A 227 5.47 -5.15 3.84
N ASP A 228 4.97 -4.29 2.98
CA ASP A 228 3.63 -3.70 3.08
C ASP A 228 2.61 -4.41 2.18
N ASN A 229 3.06 -5.38 1.37
CA ASN A 229 2.20 -6.17 0.49
C ASN A 229 1.33 -7.13 1.31
N ILE A 230 0.01 -7.11 1.07
CA ILE A 230 -0.96 -7.91 1.84
C ILE A 230 -0.66 -9.41 1.80
N GLU A 231 -0.24 -9.94 0.65
CA GLU A 231 0.11 -11.36 0.51
C GLU A 231 1.28 -11.74 1.41
N LEU A 232 2.34 -10.94 1.40
CA LEU A 232 3.53 -11.20 2.22
C LEU A 232 3.22 -11.11 3.72
N VAL A 233 2.34 -10.20 4.13
CA VAL A 233 2.03 -10.01 5.54
C VAL A 233 1.05 -11.04 6.08
N LEU A 234 0.12 -11.51 5.26
CA LEU A 234 -0.70 -12.68 5.59
C LEU A 234 0.18 -13.93 5.74
N ASP A 235 1.19 -14.09 4.88
CA ASP A 235 2.15 -15.18 4.96
C ASP A 235 3.07 -15.07 6.19
N GLU A 236 3.53 -13.86 6.56
CA GLU A 236 4.27 -13.60 7.79
C GLU A 236 3.43 -13.88 9.05
N PHE A 237 2.15 -13.46 9.05
CA PHE A 237 1.23 -13.80 10.12
C PHE A 237 1.10 -15.33 10.26
N LEU A 238 0.85 -16.04 9.15
CA LEU A 238 0.77 -17.50 9.15
C LEU A 238 2.06 -18.13 9.68
N ALA A 239 3.22 -17.68 9.23
CA ALA A 239 4.51 -18.19 9.68
C ALA A 239 4.73 -17.96 11.19
N SER A 240 4.34 -16.79 11.70
CA SER A 240 4.43 -16.46 13.14
C SER A 240 3.45 -17.29 13.99
N TYR A 241 2.27 -17.61 13.43
CA TYR A 241 1.19 -18.29 14.12
C TYR A 241 1.35 -19.82 14.12
N GLN A 242 1.81 -20.40 12.99
CA GLN A 242 2.05 -21.83 12.77
C GLN A 242 3.10 -22.45 13.71
N ALA A 243 3.92 -21.65 14.39
CA ALA A 243 4.82 -22.13 15.42
C ALA A 243 4.10 -22.73 16.66
N SER A 244 2.75 -22.66 16.73
CA SER A 244 2.02 -22.91 17.98
C SER A 244 0.75 -23.79 17.94
N HIS A 245 0.04 -24.00 16.82
CA HIS A 245 -1.30 -24.68 16.81
C HIS A 245 -1.60 -25.50 15.53
N ASP A 246 -2.66 -26.34 15.57
CA ASP A 246 -3.06 -27.32 14.54
C ASP A 246 -3.80 -26.68 13.34
N HIS A 247 -3.59 -27.22 12.13
CA HIS A 247 -3.29 -26.42 10.93
C HIS A 247 -4.45 -26.04 9.98
N GLU A 248 -5.62 -26.68 10.03
CA GLU A 248 -6.54 -26.63 8.88
C GLU A 248 -7.53 -25.45 8.90
N THR A 249 -8.10 -25.14 10.07
CA THR A 249 -9.04 -24.01 10.25
C THR A 249 -8.34 -22.65 10.10
N ASP A 250 -7.10 -22.55 10.58
CA ASP A 250 -6.26 -21.36 10.49
C ASP A 250 -5.97 -20.94 9.05
N LEU A 251 -5.52 -21.91 8.24
CA LEU A 251 -5.23 -21.70 6.83
C LEU A 251 -6.50 -21.34 6.04
N MET A 252 -7.64 -21.92 6.39
CA MET A 252 -8.91 -21.59 5.74
C MET A 252 -9.26 -20.12 5.92
N ILE A 253 -9.27 -19.60 7.14
CA ILE A 253 -9.69 -18.21 7.41
C ILE A 253 -8.72 -17.19 6.82
N ILE A 254 -7.42 -17.42 6.94
CA ILE A 254 -6.44 -16.51 6.36
C ILE A 254 -6.47 -16.54 4.83
N SER A 255 -6.69 -17.71 4.23
CA SER A 255 -6.92 -17.83 2.79
C SER A 255 -8.17 -17.05 2.36
N LYS A 256 -9.25 -17.07 3.14
CA LYS A 256 -10.46 -16.28 2.87
C LYS A 256 -10.24 -14.78 2.98
N LEU A 257 -9.50 -14.32 3.99
CA LEU A 257 -9.09 -12.92 4.09
C LEU A 257 -8.23 -12.50 2.91
N LYS A 258 -7.25 -13.34 2.53
CA LYS A 258 -6.40 -13.14 1.36
C LYS A 258 -7.22 -12.99 0.09
N ASP A 259 -8.13 -13.94 -0.16
CA ASP A 259 -9.00 -13.91 -1.32
C ASP A 259 -9.89 -12.67 -1.34
N TYR A 260 -10.40 -12.24 -0.18
CA TYR A 260 -11.24 -11.05 -0.09
C TYR A 260 -10.46 -9.77 -0.39
N PHE A 261 -9.29 -9.56 0.24
CA PHE A 261 -8.50 -8.35 0.00
C PHE A 261 -7.92 -8.30 -1.41
N LEU A 262 -7.28 -9.39 -1.87
CA LEU A 262 -6.57 -9.39 -3.15
C LEU A 262 -7.51 -9.54 -4.35
N ASN A 263 -8.48 -10.47 -4.27
CA ASN A 263 -9.29 -10.80 -5.45
C ASN A 263 -10.63 -10.04 -5.51
N PHE A 264 -11.20 -9.65 -4.37
CA PHE A 264 -12.49 -8.96 -4.35
C PHE A 264 -12.34 -7.44 -4.24
N LEU A 265 -11.49 -6.95 -3.34
CA LEU A 265 -11.25 -5.52 -3.17
C LEU A 265 -10.10 -4.98 -4.04
N GLU A 266 -9.27 -5.86 -4.61
CA GLU A 266 -8.08 -5.49 -5.39
C GLU A 266 -7.11 -4.59 -4.60
N ILE A 267 -6.96 -4.86 -3.30
CA ILE A 267 -6.06 -4.12 -2.41
C ILE A 267 -4.72 -4.86 -2.34
N ASP A 268 -3.63 -4.17 -2.69
CA ASP A 268 -2.30 -4.78 -2.70
C ASP A 268 -1.46 -4.42 -1.46
N LYS A 269 -1.80 -3.33 -0.77
CA LYS A 269 -1.03 -2.79 0.37
C LYS A 269 -1.86 -2.70 1.66
N ILE A 270 -1.22 -2.92 2.80
CA ILE A 270 -1.90 -2.88 4.11
C ILE A 270 -2.47 -1.49 4.45
N GLU A 271 -1.78 -0.43 4.07
CA GLU A 271 -2.20 0.95 4.35
C GLU A 271 -3.53 1.33 3.68
N GLU A 272 -3.94 0.58 2.67
CA GLU A 272 -5.19 0.76 1.94
C GLU A 272 -6.38 0.09 2.62
N ILE A 273 -6.15 -0.82 3.58
CA ILE A 273 -7.21 -1.48 4.34
C ILE A 273 -7.93 -0.46 5.23
N SER A 274 -9.24 -0.33 5.04
CA SER A 274 -10.11 0.55 5.83
C SER A 274 -10.94 -0.20 6.88
N LEU A 275 -11.60 0.55 7.77
CA LEU A 275 -12.50 -0.05 8.77
C LEU A 275 -13.76 -0.61 8.09
N GLU A 276 -14.18 0.06 7.02
CA GLU A 276 -15.30 -0.33 6.20
C GLU A 276 -15.07 -1.72 5.58
N ASP A 277 -13.88 -1.99 5.04
CA ASP A 277 -13.52 -3.29 4.43
C ASP A 277 -13.55 -4.42 5.46
N LEU A 278 -12.96 -4.18 6.64
CA LEU A 278 -13.00 -5.15 7.74
C LEU A 278 -14.42 -5.37 8.27
N GLY A 279 -15.23 -4.32 8.27
CA GLY A 279 -16.63 -4.38 8.67
C GLY A 279 -17.49 -5.17 7.69
N GLU A 280 -17.28 -4.99 6.38
CA GLU A 280 -17.93 -5.78 5.34
C GLU A 280 -17.52 -7.25 5.44
N PHE A 281 -16.22 -7.53 5.59
CA PHE A 281 -15.72 -8.89 5.77
C PHE A 281 -16.43 -9.58 6.93
N LEU A 282 -16.46 -8.95 8.11
CA LEU A 282 -17.05 -9.54 9.32
C LEU A 282 -18.57 -9.75 9.20
N THR A 283 -19.29 -8.85 8.51
CA THR A 283 -20.76 -8.85 8.49
C THR A 283 -21.40 -9.51 7.28
N VAL A 284 -20.67 -9.67 6.18
CA VAL A 284 -21.18 -10.21 4.91
C VAL A 284 -20.39 -11.44 4.49
N VAL A 285 -19.06 -11.35 4.39
CA VAL A 285 -18.22 -12.41 3.83
C VAL A 285 -18.05 -13.56 4.81
N PHE A 286 -17.61 -13.25 6.03
CA PHE A 286 -17.36 -14.22 7.10
C PHE A 286 -18.60 -15.08 7.40
N PRO A 287 -19.83 -14.53 7.54
CA PRO A 287 -21.02 -15.34 7.77
C PRO A 287 -21.33 -16.31 6.62
N ASN A 288 -21.14 -15.88 5.37
CA ASN A 288 -21.37 -16.72 4.19
C ASN A 288 -20.41 -17.92 4.17
N ASP A 289 -19.13 -17.71 4.51
CA ASP A 289 -18.13 -18.77 4.55
C ASP A 289 -18.33 -19.72 5.74
N MET A 290 -18.83 -19.21 6.86
CA MET A 290 -18.97 -19.96 8.11
C MET A 290 -20.29 -20.72 8.24
N ILE A 291 -21.23 -20.56 7.30
CA ILE A 291 -22.57 -21.12 7.37
C ILE A 291 -22.63 -22.64 7.60
N PHE A 292 -21.65 -23.40 7.12
CA PHE A 292 -21.61 -24.86 7.28
C PHE A 292 -20.78 -25.35 8.47
N GLN A 293 -20.11 -24.43 9.18
CA GLN A 293 -19.22 -24.75 10.31
C GLN A 293 -20.00 -24.80 11.63
N ASN A 294 -19.53 -25.56 12.61
CA ASN A 294 -20.17 -25.58 13.92
C ASN A 294 -19.79 -24.35 14.77
N THR A 295 -20.53 -24.06 15.83
CA THR A 295 -20.31 -22.85 16.66
C THR A 295 -18.89 -22.74 17.24
N TYR A 296 -18.25 -23.87 17.55
CA TYR A 296 -16.87 -23.86 18.03
C TYR A 296 -15.90 -23.42 16.92
N GLU A 297 -16.03 -23.97 15.71
CA GLU A 297 -15.24 -23.59 14.54
C GLU A 297 -15.43 -22.10 14.17
N ILE A 298 -16.65 -21.58 14.31
CA ILE A 298 -16.93 -20.14 14.07
C ILE A 298 -16.19 -19.26 15.10
N GLN A 299 -16.20 -19.65 16.37
CA GLN A 299 -15.50 -18.91 17.43
C GLN A 299 -13.98 -19.00 17.27
N GLU A 300 -13.47 -20.16 16.85
CA GLU A 300 -12.05 -20.35 16.56
C GLU A 300 -11.61 -19.48 15.36
N ALA A 301 -12.38 -19.51 14.27
CA ALA A 301 -12.20 -18.66 13.10
C ALA A 301 -12.15 -17.17 13.46
N HIS A 302 -13.07 -16.72 14.30
CA HIS A 302 -13.11 -15.34 14.79
C HIS A 302 -11.89 -14.98 15.64
N GLN A 303 -11.45 -15.88 16.51
CA GLN A 303 -10.22 -15.65 17.30
C GLN A 303 -8.98 -15.51 16.40
N ILE A 304 -8.90 -16.24 15.30
CA ILE A 304 -7.81 -16.12 14.33
C ILE A 304 -7.85 -14.75 13.66
N LEU A 305 -9.03 -14.29 13.24
CA LEU A 305 -9.22 -12.94 12.70
C LEU A 305 -8.76 -11.88 13.71
N LEU A 306 -9.16 -11.98 14.98
CA LEU A 306 -8.72 -11.04 16.02
C LEU A 306 -7.20 -11.03 16.20
N LYS A 307 -6.56 -12.21 16.21
CA LYS A 307 -5.10 -12.31 16.31
C LYS A 307 -4.38 -11.72 15.10
N TYR A 308 -4.94 -11.86 13.90
CA TYR A 308 -4.42 -11.20 12.71
C TYR A 308 -4.49 -9.68 12.86
N ILE A 309 -5.62 -9.15 13.34
CA ILE A 309 -5.78 -7.71 13.57
C ILE A 309 -4.83 -7.19 14.67
N GLU A 310 -4.62 -7.95 15.75
CA GLU A 310 -3.61 -7.65 16.78
C GLU A 310 -2.17 -7.70 16.21
N PHE A 311 -1.89 -8.65 15.32
CA PHE A 311 -0.61 -8.73 14.61
C PHE A 311 -0.38 -7.49 13.74
N LEU A 312 -1.42 -6.98 13.07
CA LEU A 312 -1.33 -5.73 12.32
C LEU A 312 -1.01 -4.54 13.24
N GLU A 313 -1.62 -4.44 14.42
CA GLU A 313 -1.33 -3.36 15.40
C GLU A 313 0.13 -3.37 15.88
N TYR A 314 0.68 -4.56 16.10
CA TYR A 314 2.04 -4.70 16.60
C TYR A 314 3.10 -4.34 15.55
N ASN A 315 2.85 -4.68 14.29
CA ASN A 315 3.84 -4.53 13.20
C ASN A 315 3.62 -3.27 12.35
N TYR A 316 2.41 -2.72 12.30
CA TYR A 316 2.04 -1.59 11.45
C TYR A 316 1.36 -0.49 12.29
N PRO A 317 1.91 0.73 12.34
CA PRO A 317 1.32 1.83 13.12
C PRO A 317 0.03 2.32 12.45
N SER A 318 -1.12 1.76 12.85
CA SER A 318 -2.45 2.20 12.38
C SER A 318 -3.42 2.43 13.54
N GLU A 319 -4.30 3.43 13.42
CA GLU A 319 -5.47 3.58 14.32
C GLU A 319 -6.61 2.60 13.97
N LEU A 320 -6.42 1.72 12.97
CA LEU A 320 -7.45 0.85 12.41
C LEU A 320 -7.83 -0.26 13.40
N THR A 321 -6.84 -0.88 14.04
CA THR A 321 -7.06 -2.02 14.95
C THR A 321 -7.96 -1.67 16.13
N GLN A 322 -7.69 -0.55 16.82
CA GLN A 322 -8.52 -0.16 17.96
C GLN A 322 -9.99 0.05 17.55
N LYS A 323 -10.22 0.70 16.41
CA LYS A 323 -11.56 0.96 15.88
C LYS A 323 -12.26 -0.34 15.48
N PHE A 324 -11.54 -1.29 14.88
CA PHE A 324 -12.09 -2.60 14.55
C PHE A 324 -12.48 -3.39 15.80
N LEU A 325 -11.65 -3.44 16.84
CA LEU A 325 -11.97 -4.17 18.08
C LEU A 325 -13.19 -3.57 18.82
N GLU A 326 -13.41 -2.26 18.71
CA GLU A 326 -14.62 -1.62 19.22
C GLU A 326 -15.86 -2.01 18.39
N TYR A 327 -15.73 -2.04 17.07
CA TYR A 327 -16.79 -2.49 16.16
C TYR A 327 -17.16 -3.97 16.36
N ASP A 328 -16.16 -4.85 16.41
CA ASP A 328 -16.32 -6.30 16.59
C ASP A 328 -17.19 -6.65 17.80
N ARG A 329 -16.93 -6.01 18.95
CA ARG A 329 -17.69 -6.20 20.20
C ARG A 329 -19.17 -5.90 20.07
N LEU A 330 -19.56 -5.04 19.12
CA LEU A 330 -20.96 -4.66 18.91
C LEU A 330 -21.67 -5.61 17.94
N VAL A 331 -20.93 -6.27 17.05
CA VAL A 331 -21.49 -6.90 15.84
C VAL A 331 -21.36 -8.41 15.82
N PHE A 332 -20.32 -8.98 16.44
CA PHE A 332 -20.03 -10.40 16.28
C PHE A 332 -21.08 -11.33 16.92
N GLU A 333 -21.71 -10.92 18.02
CA GLU A 333 -22.81 -11.69 18.63
C GLU A 333 -24.00 -11.83 17.65
N ASP A 334 -24.29 -10.77 16.89
CA ASP A 334 -25.32 -10.80 15.86
C ASP A 334 -24.93 -11.69 14.67
N VAL A 335 -23.65 -11.69 14.27
CA VAL A 335 -23.13 -12.60 13.24
C VAL A 335 -23.34 -14.06 13.63
N ILE A 336 -23.00 -14.45 14.86
CA ILE A 336 -23.23 -15.83 15.34
C ILE A 336 -24.73 -16.16 15.31
N ARG A 337 -25.57 -15.22 15.78
CA ARG A 337 -27.02 -15.39 15.81
C ARG A 337 -27.57 -15.66 14.41
N THR A 338 -27.21 -14.85 13.41
CA THR A 338 -27.75 -15.00 12.06
C THR A 338 -27.26 -16.28 11.38
N ILE A 339 -25.98 -16.66 11.53
CA ILE A 339 -25.48 -17.96 11.08
C ILE A 339 -26.29 -19.11 11.71
N GLY A 340 -26.55 -19.05 13.01
CA GLY A 340 -27.33 -20.06 13.73
C GLY A 340 -28.76 -20.21 13.20
N VAL A 341 -29.40 -19.10 12.82
CA VAL A 341 -30.73 -19.10 12.17
C VAL A 341 -30.69 -19.86 10.85
N VAL A 342 -29.71 -19.56 10.00
CA VAL A 342 -29.60 -20.19 8.67
C VAL A 342 -29.24 -21.67 8.79
N GLN A 343 -28.33 -22.03 9.70
CA GLN A 343 -27.97 -23.43 9.96
C GLN A 343 -29.17 -24.26 10.41
N LYS A 344 -30.03 -23.70 11.27
CA LYS A 344 -31.24 -24.38 11.73
C LYS A 344 -32.25 -24.56 10.61
N TYR A 345 -32.35 -23.60 9.69
CA TYR A 345 -33.16 -23.72 8.48
C TYR A 345 -32.61 -24.82 7.56
N ASN A 346 -31.33 -24.78 7.22
CA ASN A 346 -30.66 -25.71 6.29
C ASN A 346 -30.65 -27.18 6.78
N LYS A 347 -30.69 -27.42 8.10
CA LYS A 347 -30.85 -28.77 8.66
C LYS A 347 -32.16 -29.45 8.24
N ASN A 348 -33.21 -28.66 8.02
CA ASN A 348 -34.56 -29.15 7.73
C ASN A 348 -34.98 -28.92 6.27
N HIS A 349 -34.26 -28.06 5.54
CA HIS A 349 -34.59 -27.66 4.17
C HIS A 349 -33.34 -27.78 3.30
N SER A 350 -33.33 -28.76 2.40
CA SER A 350 -32.22 -28.95 1.45
C SER A 350 -32.43 -28.07 0.22
N TYR A 351 -31.41 -27.28 -0.13
CA TYR A 351 -31.39 -26.48 -1.36
C TYR A 351 -31.59 -27.33 -2.62
N ILE A 352 -30.98 -28.52 -2.69
CA ILE A 352 -31.17 -29.45 -3.82
C ILE A 352 -32.64 -29.88 -3.92
N CYS A 353 -33.30 -30.17 -2.79
CA CYS A 353 -34.72 -30.51 -2.80
C CYS A 353 -35.58 -29.33 -3.27
N HIS A 354 -35.23 -28.10 -2.88
CA HIS A 354 -35.88 -26.89 -3.36
C HIS A 354 -35.74 -26.74 -4.89
N LEU A 355 -34.52 -26.78 -5.43
CA LEU A 355 -34.27 -26.70 -6.89
C LEU A 355 -35.00 -27.78 -7.70
N LEU A 356 -35.10 -28.99 -7.15
CA LEU A 356 -35.80 -30.10 -7.80
C LEU A 356 -37.34 -29.98 -7.73
N THR A 357 -37.87 -29.20 -6.79
CA THR A 357 -39.31 -28.98 -6.60
C THR A 357 -39.81 -27.67 -7.22
N ALA A 358 -38.92 -26.70 -7.47
CA ALA A 358 -39.21 -25.41 -8.11
C ALA A 358 -39.86 -25.49 -9.51
N ASN A 359 -39.88 -26.69 -10.12
CA ASN A 359 -40.66 -26.96 -11.32
C ASN A 359 -42.11 -27.35 -10.97
N LYS A 360 -42.97 -26.36 -10.70
CA LYS A 360 -44.44 -26.40 -10.98
C LYS A 360 -45.14 -25.08 -10.57
N ASN A 361 -45.41 -24.22 -11.55
CA ASN A 361 -46.48 -23.20 -11.53
C ASN A 361 -46.51 -22.20 -10.34
N GLU A 362 -45.43 -21.48 -10.07
CA GLU A 362 -45.50 -20.30 -9.20
C GLU A 362 -45.68 -19.03 -10.06
N GLU A 363 -46.89 -18.48 -10.07
CA GLU A 363 -47.26 -17.32 -10.92
C GLU A 363 -46.68 -16.00 -10.42
N SER A 364 -46.13 -15.94 -9.21
CA SER A 364 -45.50 -14.74 -8.64
C SER A 364 -44.41 -15.10 -7.65
N LEU A 365 -43.19 -14.73 -8.00
CA LEU A 365 -41.96 -14.91 -7.23
C LEU A 365 -41.37 -13.52 -6.93
N ALA A 366 -40.85 -13.35 -5.72
CA ALA A 366 -40.01 -12.23 -5.35
C ALA A 366 -38.70 -12.77 -4.77
N GLU A 367 -37.57 -12.23 -5.20
CA GLU A 367 -36.24 -12.68 -4.81
C GLU A 367 -35.38 -11.45 -4.58
N GLY A 368 -34.57 -11.48 -3.52
CA GLY A 368 -33.64 -10.41 -3.22
C GLY A 368 -33.32 -10.30 -1.73
N PHE A 369 -32.79 -9.13 -1.38
CA PHE A 369 -32.40 -8.79 -0.01
C PHE A 369 -33.53 -8.04 0.68
N MET A 370 -34.21 -8.72 1.59
CA MET A 370 -35.46 -8.30 2.21
C MET A 370 -35.23 -7.94 3.68
N ARG A 371 -35.32 -6.66 4.02
CA ARG A 371 -35.18 -6.16 5.39
C ARG A 371 -36.46 -6.36 6.19
N ILE A 372 -36.34 -6.85 7.43
CA ILE A 372 -37.46 -6.95 8.38
C ILE A 372 -37.83 -5.55 8.88
N ILE A 373 -39.03 -5.09 8.54
CA ILE A 373 -39.56 -3.80 8.99
C ILE A 373 -40.32 -3.96 10.29
N SER A 374 -41.17 -4.99 10.37
CA SER A 374 -41.97 -5.28 11.55
C SER A 374 -42.34 -6.76 11.61
N SER A 375 -42.71 -7.23 12.80
CA SER A 375 -43.25 -8.57 13.00
C SER A 375 -44.47 -8.54 13.92
N ASP A 376 -45.55 -9.22 13.53
CA ASP A 376 -46.78 -9.33 14.31
C ASP A 376 -47.36 -10.74 14.21
N HIS A 377 -47.54 -11.44 15.35
CA HIS A 377 -48.13 -12.78 15.41
C HIS A 377 -47.60 -13.80 14.37
N HIS A 378 -46.28 -13.82 14.12
CA HIS A 378 -45.58 -14.65 13.11
C HIS A 378 -45.76 -14.24 11.64
N LEU A 379 -46.43 -13.12 11.37
CA LEU A 379 -46.45 -12.46 10.07
C LEU A 379 -45.42 -11.33 10.05
N TYR A 380 -44.72 -11.22 8.93
CA TYR A 380 -43.66 -10.24 8.73
C TYR A 380 -44.04 -9.21 7.68
N GLU A 381 -43.60 -7.98 7.89
CA GLU A 381 -43.47 -6.97 6.84
C GLU A 381 -42.00 -6.90 6.43
N LEU A 382 -41.74 -7.16 5.14
CA LEU A 382 -40.41 -7.08 4.56
C LEU A 382 -40.33 -5.98 3.51
N GLU A 383 -39.17 -5.35 3.40
CA GLU A 383 -38.86 -4.36 2.37
C GLU A 383 -37.62 -4.77 1.60
N ASP A 384 -37.73 -4.87 0.28
CA ASP A 384 -36.59 -5.06 -0.59
C ASP A 384 -35.68 -3.83 -0.53
N ILE A 385 -34.43 -4.02 -0.12
CA ILE A 385 -33.51 -2.89 0.12
C ILE A 385 -33.07 -2.20 -1.18
N HIS A 386 -33.08 -2.89 -2.32
CA HIS A 386 -32.68 -2.33 -3.61
C HIS A 386 -33.87 -1.71 -4.35
N LEU A 387 -35.02 -2.37 -4.30
CA LEU A 387 -36.22 -1.95 -5.02
C LEU A 387 -37.16 -1.06 -4.19
N ASN A 388 -36.92 -0.94 -2.88
CA ASN A 388 -37.80 -0.26 -1.92
C ASN A 388 -39.26 -0.74 -2.01
N THR A 389 -39.46 -2.00 -2.41
CA THR A 389 -40.78 -2.62 -2.54
C THR A 389 -41.13 -3.32 -1.24
N ARG A 390 -42.34 -3.07 -0.74
CA ARG A 390 -42.82 -3.66 0.51
C ARG A 390 -43.74 -4.83 0.27
N PHE A 391 -43.54 -5.85 1.09
CA PHE A 391 -44.30 -7.08 1.12
C PHE A 391 -44.89 -7.24 2.52
N GLU A 392 -46.19 -7.46 2.60
CA GLU A 392 -46.92 -7.60 3.86
C GLU A 392 -47.48 -9.02 4.00
N ASN A 393 -47.79 -9.42 5.23
CA ASN A 393 -48.38 -10.72 5.56
C ASN A 393 -47.51 -11.90 5.09
N ILE A 394 -46.22 -11.83 5.37
CA ILE A 394 -45.26 -12.86 4.96
C ILE A 394 -45.13 -13.92 6.05
N GLU A 395 -45.29 -15.18 5.66
CA GLU A 395 -45.10 -16.33 6.52
C GLU A 395 -43.68 -16.91 6.31
N LEU A 396 -42.80 -16.70 7.30
CA LEU A 396 -41.44 -17.27 7.32
C LEU A 396 -41.42 -18.68 7.93
N THR A 397 -42.33 -19.54 7.45
CA THR A 397 -42.49 -20.91 7.97
C THR A 397 -41.19 -21.71 7.83
N GLY A 398 -40.80 -22.41 8.89
CA GLY A 398 -39.57 -23.22 8.92
C GLY A 398 -38.32 -22.45 9.33
N LEU A 399 -38.38 -21.12 9.42
CA LEU A 399 -37.32 -20.27 9.96
C LEU A 399 -37.47 -20.10 11.48
N ASP A 400 -36.36 -19.92 12.19
CA ASP A 400 -36.37 -19.66 13.64
C ASP A 400 -36.73 -18.20 13.95
N THR A 401 -38.01 -17.90 13.81
CA THR A 401 -38.58 -16.55 13.93
C THR A 401 -38.31 -15.84 15.26
N ASN A 402 -38.07 -16.58 16.35
CA ASN A 402 -37.73 -16.00 17.66
C ASN A 402 -36.33 -15.40 17.72
N SER A 403 -35.45 -15.77 16.78
CA SER A 403 -34.06 -15.34 16.71
C SER A 403 -33.84 -14.23 15.68
N LEU A 404 -34.91 -13.81 14.98
CA LEU A 404 -34.92 -12.70 14.04
C LEU A 404 -35.26 -11.39 14.76
N SER A 405 -34.66 -10.30 14.33
CA SER A 405 -34.89 -8.95 14.85
C SER A 405 -35.32 -7.99 13.74
N GLU A 406 -36.04 -6.93 14.10
CA GLU A 406 -36.28 -5.81 13.19
C GLU A 406 -34.94 -5.24 12.69
N GLY A 407 -34.85 -4.97 11.39
CA GLY A 407 -33.63 -4.52 10.74
C GLY A 407 -32.75 -5.63 10.15
N ASP A 408 -32.92 -6.91 10.56
CA ASP A 408 -32.23 -8.03 9.90
C ASP A 408 -32.59 -8.08 8.40
N ILE A 409 -31.63 -8.51 7.57
CA ILE A 409 -31.77 -8.60 6.12
C ILE A 409 -31.76 -10.07 5.73
N LEU A 410 -32.81 -10.49 5.05
CA LEU A 410 -33.02 -11.85 4.58
C LEU A 410 -32.68 -11.92 3.09
N HIS A 411 -31.67 -12.70 2.70
CA HIS A 411 -31.47 -13.07 1.30
C HIS A 411 -32.36 -14.27 1.00
N ILE A 412 -33.53 -14.00 0.42
CA ILE A 412 -34.64 -14.96 0.34
C ILE A 412 -35.34 -14.92 -1.01
N GLN A 413 -36.03 -16.02 -1.26
CA GLN A 413 -37.06 -16.12 -2.27
C GLN A 413 -38.42 -16.31 -1.57
N LEU A 414 -39.41 -15.58 -2.07
CA LEU A 414 -40.80 -15.64 -1.64
C LEU A 414 -41.68 -16.10 -2.81
N SER A 415 -42.65 -16.94 -2.53
CA SER A 415 -43.71 -17.29 -3.46
C SER A 415 -45.08 -16.87 -2.94
N LEU A 416 -45.94 -16.39 -3.83
CA LEU A 416 -47.30 -15.98 -3.48
C LEU A 416 -48.24 -17.18 -3.59
N ASN A 417 -48.84 -17.58 -2.47
CA ASN A 417 -49.81 -18.67 -2.40
C ASN A 417 -51.07 -18.23 -1.64
N ASP A 418 -52.27 -18.49 -2.18
CA ASP A 418 -53.55 -18.16 -1.55
C ASP A 418 -53.67 -16.73 -0.95
N ASN A 419 -53.03 -15.73 -1.59
CA ASN A 419 -52.93 -14.32 -1.18
C ASN A 419 -51.99 -14.00 0.00
N ALA A 420 -51.10 -14.91 0.38
CA ALA A 420 -50.02 -14.66 1.34
C ALA A 420 -48.66 -14.97 0.72
N TRP A 421 -47.66 -14.16 1.06
CA TRP A 421 -46.28 -14.44 0.67
C TRP A 421 -45.69 -15.47 1.62
N GLN A 422 -45.07 -16.51 1.07
CA GLN A 422 -44.47 -17.58 1.85
C GLN A 422 -42.99 -17.70 1.52
N LEU A 423 -42.17 -17.97 2.53
CA LEU A 423 -40.76 -18.26 2.34
C LEU A 423 -40.60 -19.54 1.51
N SER A 424 -40.11 -19.41 0.28
CA SER A 424 -39.82 -20.55 -0.59
C SER A 424 -38.38 -21.01 -0.42
N HIS A 425 -37.44 -20.07 -0.28
CA HIS A 425 -36.03 -20.35 -0.04
C HIS A 425 -35.37 -19.25 0.81
N LEU A 426 -34.42 -19.67 1.65
CA LEU A 426 -33.52 -18.80 2.39
C LEU A 426 -32.09 -19.17 2.03
N GLU A 427 -31.35 -18.19 1.51
CA GLU A 427 -29.92 -18.31 1.27
C GLU A 427 -29.15 -17.88 2.52
N MET A 428 -29.45 -16.67 3.03
CA MET A 428 -28.70 -16.10 4.15
C MET A 428 -29.52 -15.12 4.99
N VAL A 429 -29.13 -14.95 6.25
CA VAL A 429 -29.60 -13.86 7.13
C VAL A 429 -28.39 -13.01 7.50
N TYR A 430 -28.52 -11.70 7.34
CA TYR A 430 -27.55 -10.71 7.78
C TYR A 430 -28.16 -9.83 8.88
N SER A 431 -27.31 -9.34 9.78
CA SER A 431 -27.74 -8.41 10.82
C SER A 431 -27.99 -7.02 10.24
N ALA A 432 -28.63 -6.15 11.01
CA ALA A 432 -28.85 -4.75 10.60
C ALA A 432 -27.55 -4.00 10.27
N TYR A 433 -26.42 -4.40 10.84
CA TYR A 433 -25.10 -3.81 10.57
C TYR A 433 -24.61 -4.07 9.14
N ALA A 434 -25.03 -5.18 8.53
CA ALA A 434 -24.68 -5.49 7.14
C ALA A 434 -25.36 -4.56 6.12
N SER A 435 -26.38 -3.81 6.55
CA SER A 435 -27.17 -2.96 5.66
C SER A 435 -26.30 -2.02 4.83
N TYR A 436 -25.32 -1.35 5.45
CA TYR A 436 -24.43 -0.41 4.77
C TYR A 436 -23.67 -1.03 3.58
N TYR A 437 -23.32 -2.32 3.67
CA TYR A 437 -22.50 -3.02 2.68
C TYR A 437 -23.32 -3.72 1.58
N LEU A 438 -24.60 -3.94 1.83
CA LEU A 438 -25.49 -4.63 0.89
C LEU A 438 -26.22 -3.66 -0.05
N PHE A 439 -26.05 -2.34 0.07
CA PHE A 439 -26.79 -1.31 -0.69
C PHE A 439 -26.18 -0.96 -2.05
#